data_AF-A0A958EJ87-F1
#
_entry.id   AF-A0A958EJ87-F1
#
_cell.length_a   1.000
_cell.length_b   1.000
_cell.length_c   1.000
_cell.angle_alpha   90.00
_cell.angle_beta   90.00
_cell.angle_gamma   90.00
#
_symmetry.space_group_name_H-M   'P 1'
#
loop_
_entity.id
_entity.type
_entity.pdbx_description
1 polymer ?
#
loop_
_entity_poly.entity_id
_entity_poly.type
_entity_poly.pdbx_seq_one_letter_code
_entity_poly.pdbx_strand_id
1 'polypeptide(L)' 'MAKKQTFGDKSALKQAAKNSVKIVVSERSPKSGKWRFSEKMIQVPPGENFETYADQIVKGQ' A
#
# COMPACT_ATOMS: atom_id res chain seq x y z
N MET A 1 -3.71 -47.04 -0.56
CA MET A 1 -3.79 -45.94 0.41
C MET A 1 -3.76 -44.62 -0.37
N ALA A 2 -4.92 -44.01 -0.62
CA ALA A 2 -4.97 -42.70 -1.24
C ALA A 2 -4.42 -41.68 -0.24
N LYS A 3 -3.29 -41.04 -0.57
CA LYS A 3 -2.78 -39.90 0.18
C LYS A 3 -3.92 -38.88 0.22
N LYS A 4 -4.41 -38.55 1.43
CA LYS A 4 -5.42 -37.51 1.61
C LYS A 4 -4.81 -36.19 1.12
N GLN A 5 -5.09 -35.84 -0.13
CA GLN A 5 -4.77 -34.52 -0.65
C GLN A 5 -5.79 -33.56 -0.04
N THR A 6 -5.41 -32.90 1.04
CA THR A 6 -6.19 -31.84 1.66
C THR A 6 -6.23 -30.64 0.71
N PHE A 7 -7.35 -30.46 0.01
CA PHE A 7 -7.64 -29.21 -0.70
C PHE A 7 -7.75 -28.00 0.25
N GLY A 8 -7.90 -28.24 1.56
CA GLY A 8 -7.94 -27.20 2.60
C GLY A 8 -6.62 -26.44 2.78
N ASP A 9 -5.46 -27.03 2.46
CA ASP A 9 -4.17 -26.32 2.61
C ASP A 9 -3.92 -25.27 1.52
N LYS A 10 -4.71 -25.27 0.45
CA LYS A 10 -4.64 -24.25 -0.61
C LYS A 10 -5.49 -23.01 -0.33
N SER A 11 -6.34 -23.02 0.70
CA SER A 11 -7.06 -21.82 1.15
C SER A 11 -6.26 -20.98 2.14
N ALA A 12 -5.11 -21.48 2.62
CA ALA A 12 -4.06 -20.65 3.23
C ALA A 12 -3.27 -19.87 2.16
N LEU A 13 -3.94 -19.46 1.08
CA LEU A 13 -3.56 -18.28 0.33
C LEU A 13 -3.53 -17.15 1.36
N LYS A 14 -2.30 -16.92 1.87
CA LYS A 14 -1.90 -15.73 2.60
C LYS A 14 -2.81 -14.62 2.16
N GLN A 15 -3.53 -13.99 3.09
CA GLN A 15 -4.15 -12.70 2.86
C GLN A 15 -3.04 -11.76 2.41
N ALA A 16 -2.68 -11.82 1.13
CA ALA A 16 -1.97 -10.77 0.43
C ALA A 16 -3.04 -9.70 0.36
N ALA A 17 -3.13 -8.95 1.47
CA ALA A 17 -4.02 -7.83 1.61
C ALA A 17 -3.83 -6.99 0.35
N LYS A 18 -4.87 -6.96 -0.49
CA LYS A 18 -4.93 -6.19 -1.73
C LYS A 18 -5.04 -4.70 -1.38
N ASN A 19 -4.14 -4.21 -0.53
CA ASN A 19 -4.15 -2.88 0.06
C ASN A 19 -2.99 -2.05 -0.52
N SER A 20 -2.69 -2.27 -1.81
CA SER A 20 -1.78 -1.42 -2.55
C SER A 20 -2.53 -0.14 -2.94
N VAL A 21 -2.08 1.01 -2.45
CA VAL A 21 -2.68 2.32 -2.74
C VAL A 21 -1.67 3.18 -3.51
N LYS A 22 -2.15 3.87 -4.55
CA LYS A 22 -1.37 4.89 -5.24
C LYS A 22 -1.63 6.25 -4.59
N ILE A 23 -0.60 6.84 -3.99
CA ILE A 23 -0.62 8.20 -3.45
C ILE A 23 -0.09 9.14 -4.52
N VAL A 24 -0.77 10.27 -4.68
CA VAL A 24 -0.31 11.40 -5.50
C VAL A 24 -0.15 12.60 -4.57
N VAL A 25 1.08 13.09 -4.40
CA VAL A 25 1.39 14.26 -3.56
C VAL A 25 1.63 15.46 -4.46
N SER A 26 1.01 16.59 -4.13
CA SER A 26 1.26 17.86 -4.79
C SER A 26 2.13 18.77 -3.93
N GLU A 27 3.17 19.33 -4.53
CA GLU A 27 4.05 20.31 -3.88
C GLU A 27 4.19 21.54 -4.77
N ARG A 28 4.31 22.72 -4.15
CA ARG A 28 4.56 23.95 -4.90
C ARG A 28 6.06 24.14 -5.05
N SER A 29 6.55 24.19 -6.28
CA SER A 29 7.96 24.40 -6.57
C SER A 29 8.44 25.75 -6.02
N PRO A 30 9.43 25.79 -5.12
CA PRO A 30 9.92 27.05 -4.55
C PRO A 30 10.63 27.91 -5.61
N LYS A 31 11.21 27.29 -6.65
CA LYS A 31 11.92 27.97 -7.74
C LYS A 31 11.00 28.59 -8.78
N SER A 32 9.91 27.91 -9.13
CA SER A 32 9.07 28.27 -10.28
C SER A 32 7.62 28.64 -9.92
N GLY A 33 7.21 28.41 -8.67
CA GLY A 33 5.85 28.65 -8.20
C GLY A 33 4.79 27.68 -8.76
N LYS A 34 5.17 26.78 -9.68
CA LYS A 34 4.30 25.78 -10.31
C LYS A 34 4.07 24.58 -9.40
N TRP A 35 2.93 23.93 -9.56
CA TRP A 35 2.65 22.65 -8.91
C TRP A 35 3.45 21.52 -9.54
N ARG A 36 4.01 20.66 -8.69
CA ARG A 36 4.61 19.39 -9.06
C ARG A 36 3.81 18.29 -8.40
N PHE A 37 3.69 17.17 -9.09
CA PHE A 37 3.01 15.99 -8.58
C PHE A 37 4.02 14.84 -8.55
N SER A 38 4.12 14.15 -7.42
CA SER A 38 4.88 12.92 -7.27
C SER A 38 3.92 11.78 -6.97
N GLU A 39 4.18 10.61 -7.57
CA GLU A 39 3.35 9.43 -7.41
C GLU A 39 4.13 8.34 -6.70
N LYS A 40 3.49 7.64 -5.77
CA LYS A 40 4.10 6.51 -5.06
C LYS A 40 3.07 5.42 -4.82
N MET A 41 3.45 4.18 -5.10
CA MET A 41 2.69 3.02 -4.70
C MET A 41 3.11 2.62 -3.28
N ILE A 42 2.15 2.51 -2.37
CA ILE A 42 2.38 2.02 -1.00
C ILE A 42 1.53 0.79 -0.74
N GLN A 43 1.96 -0.04 0.20
CA GLN A 43 1.17 -1.16 0.68
C GLN A 43 0.86 -0.93 2.15
N VAL A 44 -0.41 -0.80 2.49
CA VAL A 44 -0.83 -0.56 3.88
C VAL A 44 -0.72 -1.88 4.65
N PRO A 45 0.03 -1.91 5.77
CA PRO A 45 0.11 -3.10 6.63
C PRO A 45 -1.26 -3.53 7.16
N PRO A 46 -1.49 -4.84 7.36
CA PRO A 46 -2.72 -5.32 7.98
C PRO A 46 -2.90 -4.73 9.39
N GLY A 47 -4.09 -4.21 9.68
CA GLY A 47 -4.43 -3.63 10.98
C GLY A 47 -4.09 -2.15 11.14
N GLU A 48 -3.42 -1.53 10.17
CA GLU A 48 -3.18 -0.08 10.17
C GLU A 48 -4.29 0.69 9.44
N ASN A 49 -4.58 1.88 9.93
CA ASN A 49 -5.47 2.82 9.26
C ASN A 49 -4.74 3.47 8.07
N PHE A 50 -5.38 3.45 6.89
CA PHE A 50 -4.83 4.02 5.67
C PHE A 50 -4.46 5.50 5.79
N GLU A 51 -5.31 6.34 6.38
CA GLU A 51 -5.09 7.79 6.46
C GLU A 51 -3.86 8.09 7.31
N THR A 52 -3.76 7.48 8.50
CA THR A 52 -2.61 7.65 9.39
C THR A 52 -1.31 7.18 8.74
N TYR A 53 -1.33 6.03 8.05
CA TYR A 53 -0.15 5.50 7.37
C TYR A 53 0.25 6.35 6.17
N ALA A 54 -0.71 6.78 5.35
CA ALA A 54 -0.46 7.67 4.21
C ALA A 54 0.14 9.01 4.66
N ASP A 55 -0.38 9.60 5.74
CA ASP A 55 0.15 10.84 6.31
C ASP A 55 1.60 10.70 6.78
N GLN A 56 1.96 9.58 7.42
CA GLN A 56 3.34 9.29 7.81
C GLN A 56 4.26 9.19 6.59
N ILE A 57 3.82 8.52 5.53
CA ILE A 57 4.59 8.39 4.29
C ILE A 57 4.79 9.75 3.61
N VAL A 58 3.80 10.63 3.63
CA VAL A 58 3.88 11.96 3.01
C VAL A 58 4.71 12.94 3.85
N LYS A 59 4.56 12.94 5.18
CA LYS A 59 5.25 13.87 6.09
C LYS A 59 6.68 13.44 6.44
N GLY A 60 7.01 12.17 6.26
CA GLY A 60 8.35 11.62 6.50
C GLY A 60 9.33 11.78 5.33
N GLN A 61 8.97 12.53 4.28
CA GLN A 61 9.85 12.87 3.15
C GLN A 61 10.42 14.29 3.27
#